data_AF-A0A208YCH9-F1
#
_entry.id   AF-A0A208YCH9-F1
#
_cell.length_a   1.000
_cell.length_b   1.000
_cell.length_c   1.000
_cell.angle_alpha   90.00
_cell.angle_beta   90.00
_cell.angle_gamma   90.00
#
_symmetry.space_group_name_H-M   'P 1'
#
loop_
_entity.id
_entity.type
_entity.pdbx_description
1 polymer ?
#
loop_
_entity_poly.entity_id
_entity_poly.type
_entity_poly.pdbx_seq_one_letter_code
_entity_poly.pdbx_strand_id
1 'polypeptide(L)'
;MNPAYQNPDFLRLYETYTAAADSLGAKLAAMMGAALAGDPLIVATSTDIVLYPGAGRAPEVQGYRLFNRGFKELAAVSHLGPAVASLLKMRELDPDGQAWQGEARRMMDATRAVRAANSAALWRDEIAVAAYRGREQAIAGMVDYACAMTLRYLERALREPSCFTARDMREQYLEAKGGAIGATVPMNAVMIATFFLVGLDTGHRIIGWFDRHDIDWDRSMALIVGKQGRPTAGVTWTSNSVCASIRAASRYRLPLERVLIAPHVPSPELPADPEQAVAAARAFESPLRQLWSRTRTVSDLGPLMYDGYPRFAPAAAAHPRLTPETTEVAELPAIAGPDDWWAMNTRLRVVLEDPRQLLSGCVADYAVDQLQAHDNDPARVVVPGLDGCAY
;
A
#
# COMPACT_ATOMS: atom_id res chain seq x y z
N MET A 1 -39.32 25.64 22.93
CA MET A 1 -39.29 24.17 22.68
C MET A 1 -38.02 23.64 23.32
N ASN A 2 -38.13 22.60 24.15
CA ASN A 2 -36.95 21.94 24.70
C ASN A 2 -36.32 21.08 23.60
N PRO A 3 -35.09 21.39 23.12
CA PRO A 3 -34.43 20.62 22.07
C PRO A 3 -34.10 19.16 22.48
N ALA A 4 -34.33 18.80 23.74
CA ALA A 4 -34.08 17.47 24.30
C ALA A 4 -35.36 16.65 24.60
N TYR A 5 -36.57 17.12 24.25
CA TYR A 5 -37.77 16.30 24.48
C TYR A 5 -37.79 15.10 23.52
N GLN A 6 -37.76 13.90 24.10
CA GLN A 6 -37.91 12.64 23.40
C GLN A 6 -39.14 11.92 23.97
N ASN A 7 -40.05 11.49 23.11
CA ASN A 7 -41.21 10.73 23.54
C ASN A 7 -40.78 9.31 23.95
N PRO A 8 -41.17 8.81 25.14
CA PRO A 8 -40.69 7.55 25.69
C PRO A 8 -41.13 6.32 24.89
N ASP A 9 -42.26 6.36 24.19
CA ASP A 9 -42.73 5.22 23.39
C ASP A 9 -41.92 5.11 22.09
N PHE A 10 -41.57 6.24 21.48
CA PHE A 10 -40.65 6.25 20.33
C PHE A 10 -39.24 5.82 20.73
N LEU A 11 -38.76 6.21 21.91
CA LEU A 11 -37.49 5.72 22.45
C LEU A 11 -37.51 4.21 22.65
N ARG A 12 -38.58 3.66 23.24
CA ARG A 12 -38.72 2.22 23.43
C ARG A 12 -38.75 1.45 22.11
N LEU A 13 -39.46 1.96 21.11
CA LEU A 13 -39.48 1.36 19.77
C LEU A 13 -38.09 1.40 19.12
N TYR A 14 -37.39 2.53 19.24
CA TYR A 14 -36.01 2.69 18.77
C TYR A 14 -35.07 1.70 19.46
N GLU A 15 -35.15 1.60 20.80
CA GLU A 15 -34.38 0.68 21.65
C GLU A 15 -34.66 -0.80 21.37
N THR A 16 -35.87 -1.12 20.92
CA THR A 16 -36.25 -2.49 20.54
C THR A 16 -35.38 -3.01 19.38
N TYR A 17 -35.07 -2.15 18.41
CA TYR A 17 -34.26 -2.54 17.25
C TYR A 17 -32.77 -2.25 17.42
N THR A 18 -32.41 -1.09 17.97
CA THR A 18 -31.02 -0.59 18.07
C THR A 18 -30.75 0.08 19.41
N ALA A 19 -29.54 0.59 19.64
CA ALA A 19 -29.10 1.34 20.83
C ALA A 19 -29.11 0.59 22.19
N ALA A 20 -30.06 -0.30 22.46
CA ALA A 20 -30.04 -1.15 23.64
C ALA A 20 -29.12 -2.37 23.43
N ALA A 21 -28.45 -2.82 24.51
CA ALA A 21 -27.54 -3.96 24.48
C ALA A 21 -28.24 -5.28 24.13
N ASP A 22 -29.54 -5.39 24.43
CA ASP A 22 -30.40 -6.55 24.15
C ASP A 22 -31.38 -6.31 23.00
N SER A 23 -31.15 -5.26 22.20
CA SER A 23 -31.95 -4.96 21.00
C SER A 23 -31.91 -6.10 19.97
N LEU A 24 -32.89 -6.14 19.06
CA LEU A 24 -32.94 -7.14 17.99
C LEU A 24 -31.66 -7.15 17.14
N GLY A 25 -31.12 -5.98 16.79
CA GLY A 25 -29.86 -5.87 16.05
C GLY A 25 -28.67 -6.44 16.82
N ALA A 26 -28.58 -6.17 18.13
CA ALA A 26 -27.52 -6.71 18.97
C ALA A 26 -27.60 -8.23 19.12
N LYS A 27 -28.81 -8.78 19.33
CA LYS A 27 -29.07 -10.23 19.41
C LYS A 27 -28.70 -10.94 18.11
N LEU A 28 -29.16 -10.42 16.96
CA LEU A 28 -28.85 -10.99 15.65
C LEU A 28 -27.34 -11.01 15.39
N ALA A 29 -26.64 -9.91 15.68
CA ALA A 29 -25.20 -9.84 15.50
C ALA A 29 -24.44 -10.81 16.43
N ALA A 30 -24.91 -11.03 17.65
CA ALA A 30 -24.33 -12.03 18.55
C ALA A 30 -24.54 -13.46 18.02
N MET A 31 -25.73 -13.78 17.51
CA MET A 31 -26.02 -15.06 16.88
C MET A 31 -25.12 -15.30 15.65
N MET A 32 -24.92 -14.29 14.80
CA MET A 32 -24.02 -14.40 13.65
C MET A 32 -22.56 -14.52 14.07
N GLY A 33 -22.13 -13.76 15.08
CA GLY A 33 -20.78 -13.91 15.64
C GLY A 33 -20.51 -15.33 16.14
N ALA A 34 -21.48 -15.95 16.82
CA ALA A 34 -21.39 -17.34 17.26
C ALA A 34 -21.35 -18.33 16.08
N ALA A 35 -22.19 -18.12 15.06
CA ALA A 35 -22.19 -18.96 13.86
C ALA A 35 -20.86 -18.90 13.07
N LEU A 36 -20.17 -17.75 13.14
CA LEU A 36 -18.89 -17.50 12.45
C LEU A 36 -17.66 -17.70 13.35
N ALA A 37 -17.82 -18.25 14.56
CA ALA A 37 -16.72 -18.41 15.52
C ALA A 37 -15.62 -19.38 15.02
N GLY A 38 -16.00 -20.32 14.15
CA GLY A 38 -15.09 -21.27 13.51
C GLY A 38 -14.39 -20.74 12.26
N ASP A 39 -14.87 -19.63 11.69
CA ASP A 39 -14.35 -19.13 10.40
C ASP A 39 -13.05 -18.32 10.58
N PRO A 40 -12.11 -18.37 9.62
CA PRO A 40 -10.91 -17.56 9.68
C PRO A 40 -11.23 -16.07 9.69
N LEU A 41 -10.53 -15.31 10.54
CA LEU A 41 -10.54 -13.85 10.52
C LEU A 41 -9.12 -13.36 10.22
N ILE A 42 -8.99 -12.54 9.19
CA ILE A 42 -7.75 -11.88 8.79
C ILE A 42 -7.87 -10.42 9.15
N VAL A 43 -6.93 -9.92 9.95
CA VAL A 43 -6.88 -8.51 10.37
C VAL A 43 -5.59 -7.90 9.89
N ALA A 44 -5.67 -6.87 9.03
CA ALA A 44 -4.52 -6.05 8.69
C ALA A 44 -4.52 -4.78 9.54
N THR A 45 -3.40 -4.49 10.19
CA THR A 45 -3.16 -3.26 10.95
C THR A 45 -2.45 -2.22 10.08
N SER A 46 -1.72 -1.29 10.70
CA SER A 46 -0.81 -0.38 9.99
C SER A 46 0.51 -1.05 9.57
N THR A 47 0.87 -2.18 10.20
CA THR A 47 2.20 -2.79 10.14
C THR A 47 2.21 -4.31 9.99
N ASP A 48 1.15 -4.99 10.40
CA ASP A 48 1.09 -6.44 10.55
C ASP A 48 -0.22 -6.99 9.98
N ILE A 49 -0.18 -8.25 9.58
CA ILE A 49 -1.37 -9.06 9.29
C ILE A 49 -1.46 -10.12 10.38
N VAL A 50 -2.65 -10.23 10.98
CA VAL A 50 -2.96 -11.26 11.97
C VAL A 50 -3.98 -12.22 11.38
N LEU A 51 -3.67 -13.51 11.41
CA LEU A 51 -4.60 -14.59 11.09
C LEU A 51 -5.12 -15.16 12.39
N TYR A 52 -6.42 -15.07 12.60
CA TYR A 52 -7.15 -15.78 13.65
C TYR A 52 -7.82 -16.99 13.00
N PRO A 53 -7.30 -18.22 13.21
CA PRO A 53 -7.82 -19.39 12.50
C PRO A 53 -9.24 -19.79 12.96
N GLY A 54 -9.76 -19.23 14.05
CA GLY A 54 -11.05 -19.59 14.63
C GLY A 54 -11.02 -20.85 15.48
N ALA A 55 -12.15 -21.16 16.11
CA ALA A 55 -12.34 -22.32 17.00
C ALA A 55 -11.32 -22.40 18.17
N GLY A 56 -10.88 -21.24 18.68
CA GLY A 56 -9.95 -21.14 19.82
C GLY A 56 -8.48 -21.42 19.51
N ARG A 57 -8.13 -21.62 18.23
CA ARG A 57 -6.74 -21.78 17.79
C ARG A 57 -5.94 -20.49 18.00
N ALA A 58 -4.63 -20.63 18.18
CA ALA A 58 -3.73 -19.50 18.36
C ALA A 58 -3.71 -18.58 17.13
N PRO A 59 -3.68 -17.25 17.30
CA PRO A 59 -3.43 -16.35 16.19
C PRO A 59 -1.97 -16.43 15.75
N GLU A 60 -1.74 -16.12 14.47
CA GLU A 60 -0.41 -15.97 13.89
C GLU A 60 -0.26 -14.56 13.33
N VAL A 61 0.95 -14.00 13.45
CA VAL A 61 1.25 -12.60 13.09
C VAL A 61 2.36 -12.56 12.04
N GLN A 62 2.14 -11.78 10.99
CA GLN A 62 3.11 -11.52 9.93
C GLN A 62 3.29 -10.01 9.72
N GLY A 63 4.48 -9.51 10.05
CA GLY A 63 4.85 -8.13 9.76
C GLY A 63 5.02 -7.88 8.26
N TYR A 64 4.58 -6.71 7.79
CA TYR A 64 4.65 -6.36 6.37
C TYR A 64 5.15 -4.93 6.06
N ARG A 65 5.48 -4.08 7.06
CA ARG A 65 5.91 -2.69 6.80
C ARG A 65 7.13 -2.19 7.56
N LEU A 66 7.04 -1.89 8.86
CA LEU A 66 8.01 -1.01 9.55
C LEU A 66 9.38 -1.64 9.85
N PHE A 67 9.47 -2.97 9.88
CA PHE A 67 10.70 -3.69 10.23
C PHE A 67 11.25 -4.55 9.08
N ASN A 68 10.80 -4.31 7.86
CA ASN A 68 11.26 -5.06 6.70
C ASN A 68 12.64 -4.57 6.25
N ARG A 69 13.58 -5.49 6.09
CA ARG A 69 14.89 -5.23 5.48
C ARG A 69 14.70 -4.71 4.05
N GLY A 70 15.51 -3.75 3.63
CA GLY A 70 15.47 -3.20 2.27
C GLY A 70 14.39 -2.14 2.02
N PHE A 71 13.35 -2.04 2.88
CA PHE A 71 12.28 -1.06 2.69
C PHE A 71 12.79 0.38 2.78
N LYS A 72 13.57 0.70 3.82
CA LYS A 72 14.04 2.07 4.07
C LYS A 72 15.07 2.49 3.01
N GLU A 73 15.90 1.56 2.59
CA GLU A 73 16.94 1.74 1.58
C GLU A 73 16.32 2.05 0.21
N LEU A 74 15.36 1.23 -0.24
CA LEU A 74 14.64 1.49 -1.49
C LEU A 74 13.76 2.74 -1.42
N ALA A 75 13.08 2.97 -0.29
CA ALA A 75 12.30 4.19 -0.08
C ALA A 75 13.18 5.44 -0.12
N ALA A 76 14.39 5.42 0.44
CA ALA A 76 15.30 6.57 0.39
C ALA A 76 15.62 6.96 -1.06
N VAL A 77 15.80 5.99 -1.94
CA VAL A 77 16.10 6.20 -3.36
C VAL A 77 14.85 6.64 -4.15
N SER A 78 13.70 6.01 -3.91
CA SER A 78 12.44 6.38 -4.57
C SER A 78 12.02 7.83 -4.22
N HIS A 79 12.33 8.29 -3.00
CA HIS A 79 11.99 9.64 -2.56
C HIS A 79 12.91 10.74 -3.12
N LEU A 80 13.99 10.40 -3.84
CA LEU A 80 14.83 11.41 -4.51
C LEU A 80 14.02 12.25 -5.52
N GLY A 81 13.04 11.65 -6.22
CA GLY A 81 12.14 12.36 -7.13
C GLY A 81 11.28 13.42 -6.40
N PRO A 82 10.40 13.01 -5.48
CA PRO A 82 9.59 13.91 -4.67
C PRO A 82 10.39 14.93 -3.87
N ALA A 83 11.60 14.58 -3.41
CA ALA A 83 12.47 15.51 -2.68
C ALA A 83 12.96 16.65 -3.58
N VAL A 84 13.40 16.36 -4.81
CA VAL A 84 13.76 17.40 -5.80
C VAL A 84 12.55 18.28 -6.14
N ALA A 85 11.37 17.68 -6.32
CA ALA A 85 10.13 18.44 -6.54
C ALA A 85 9.78 19.34 -5.36
N SER A 86 10.06 18.89 -4.13
CA SER A 86 9.86 19.69 -2.92
C SER A 86 10.83 20.87 -2.86
N LEU A 87 12.11 20.66 -3.18
CA LEU A 87 13.11 21.74 -3.28
C LEU A 87 12.70 22.79 -4.33
N LEU A 88 12.19 22.34 -5.48
CA LEU A 88 11.66 23.23 -6.50
C LEU A 88 10.48 24.04 -5.97
N LYS A 89 9.55 23.39 -5.25
CA LYS A 89 8.39 24.08 -4.68
C LYS A 89 8.80 25.10 -3.62
N MET A 90 9.80 24.78 -2.80
CA MET A 90 10.37 25.73 -1.83
C MET A 90 10.91 26.97 -2.54
N ARG A 91 11.64 26.80 -3.65
CA ARG A 91 12.12 27.93 -4.46
C ARG A 91 10.98 28.75 -5.05
N GLU A 92 9.91 28.12 -5.54
CA GLU A 92 8.76 28.86 -6.09
C GLU A 92 8.05 29.72 -5.03
N LEU A 93 7.97 29.20 -3.79
CA LEU A 93 7.33 29.90 -2.67
C LEU A 93 8.19 31.02 -2.10
N ASP A 94 9.51 30.88 -2.19
CA ASP A 94 10.48 31.87 -1.71
C ASP A 94 11.65 32.02 -2.73
N PRO A 95 11.44 32.75 -3.83
CA PRO A 95 12.42 32.83 -4.93
C PRO A 95 13.75 33.48 -4.56
N ASP A 96 13.70 34.45 -3.64
CA ASP A 96 14.87 35.18 -3.14
C ASP A 96 15.50 34.48 -1.93
N GLY A 97 14.77 33.54 -1.32
CA GLY A 97 15.19 32.73 -0.20
C GLY A 97 16.31 31.76 -0.49
N GLN A 98 17.14 31.51 0.53
CA GLN A 98 18.26 30.57 0.47
C GLN A 98 17.91 29.19 1.02
N ALA A 99 16.68 29.00 1.52
CA ALA A 99 16.25 27.77 2.20
C ALA A 99 16.37 26.54 1.27
N TRP A 100 15.88 26.64 0.03
CA TRP A 100 15.95 25.53 -0.92
C TRP A 100 17.39 25.17 -1.27
N GLN A 101 18.31 26.14 -1.32
CA GLN A 101 19.72 25.85 -1.60
C GLN A 101 20.41 25.16 -0.44
N GLY A 102 20.10 25.56 0.81
CA GLY A 102 20.58 24.89 2.01
C GLY A 102 20.13 23.43 2.07
N GLU A 103 18.84 23.19 1.83
CA GLU A 103 18.27 21.85 1.80
C GLU A 103 18.78 21.01 0.62
N ALA A 104 19.00 21.61 -0.55
CA ALA A 104 19.62 20.93 -1.69
C ALA A 104 21.04 20.44 -1.34
N ARG A 105 21.87 21.27 -0.70
CA ARG A 105 23.22 20.87 -0.25
C ARG A 105 23.16 19.74 0.78
N ARG A 106 22.26 19.83 1.76
CA ARG A 106 22.04 18.75 2.75
C ARG A 106 21.64 17.44 2.09
N MET A 107 20.72 17.50 1.12
CA MET A 107 20.29 16.35 0.34
C MET A 107 21.44 15.75 -0.48
N MET A 108 22.28 16.59 -1.09
CA MET A 108 23.47 16.13 -1.82
C MET A 108 24.46 15.39 -0.92
N ASP A 109 24.71 15.88 0.29
CA ASP A 109 25.62 15.22 1.24
C ASP A 109 25.09 13.84 1.68
N ALA A 110 23.80 13.76 2.00
CA ALA A 110 23.15 12.48 2.28
C ALA A 110 23.21 11.53 1.07
N THR A 111 22.99 12.04 -0.14
CA THR A 111 23.05 11.26 -1.39
C THR A 111 24.46 10.71 -1.64
N ARG A 112 25.51 11.50 -1.39
CA ARG A 112 26.91 11.04 -1.47
C ARG A 112 27.21 9.94 -0.46
N ALA A 113 26.72 10.08 0.77
CA ALA A 113 26.91 9.07 1.81
C ALA A 113 26.25 7.73 1.44
N VAL A 114 25.00 7.77 0.95
CA VAL A 114 24.29 6.58 0.46
C VAL A 114 25.06 5.94 -0.69
N ARG A 115 25.49 6.74 -1.67
CA ARG A 115 26.27 6.25 -2.82
C ARG A 115 27.56 5.55 -2.40
N ALA A 116 28.28 6.10 -1.42
CA ALA A 116 29.51 5.51 -0.90
C ALA A 116 29.28 4.21 -0.11
N ALA A 117 28.16 4.08 0.58
CA ALA A 117 27.81 2.88 1.35
C ALA A 117 27.22 1.76 0.46
N ASN A 118 26.68 2.10 -0.71
CA ASN A 118 25.98 1.18 -1.59
C ASN A 118 26.94 0.19 -2.29
N SER A 119 26.62 -1.09 -2.22
CA SER A 119 27.38 -2.15 -2.91
C SER A 119 26.53 -3.40 -3.10
N ALA A 120 26.88 -4.26 -4.06
CA ALA A 120 26.19 -5.55 -4.21
C ALA A 120 26.33 -6.44 -2.96
N ALA A 121 27.44 -6.34 -2.22
CA ALA A 121 27.64 -7.04 -0.96
C ALA A 121 26.66 -6.58 0.12
N LEU A 122 26.40 -5.26 0.22
CA LEU A 122 25.36 -4.73 1.12
C LEU A 122 24.00 -5.38 0.83
N TRP A 123 23.59 -5.42 -0.44
CA TRP A 123 22.28 -5.97 -0.83
C TRP A 123 22.19 -7.49 -0.61
N ARG A 124 23.27 -8.22 -0.89
CA ARG A 124 23.31 -9.68 -0.78
C ARG A 124 23.47 -10.18 0.66
N ASP A 125 24.37 -9.57 1.41
CA ASP A 125 24.87 -10.14 2.67
C ASP A 125 24.19 -9.49 3.89
N GLU A 126 23.98 -8.16 3.86
CA GLU A 126 23.48 -7.39 5.01
C GLU A 126 21.99 -7.04 4.92
N ILE A 127 21.48 -6.70 3.74
CA ILE A 127 20.04 -6.51 3.50
C ILE A 127 19.37 -7.86 3.26
N ALA A 128 19.98 -8.69 2.40
CA ALA A 128 19.69 -10.11 2.22
C ALA A 128 18.19 -10.45 2.11
N VAL A 129 17.46 -9.68 1.29
CA VAL A 129 16.04 -9.90 1.02
C VAL A 129 15.87 -11.05 0.03
N ALA A 130 15.13 -12.10 0.43
CA ALA A 130 15.00 -13.32 -0.35
C ALA A 130 14.43 -13.09 -1.76
N ALA A 131 13.46 -12.17 -1.90
CA ALA A 131 12.85 -11.84 -3.17
C ALA A 131 13.79 -11.10 -4.14
N TYR A 132 14.93 -10.61 -3.67
CA TYR A 132 15.92 -9.89 -4.48
C TYR A 132 17.05 -10.78 -4.98
N ARG A 133 17.03 -12.07 -4.65
CA ARG A 133 18.09 -12.99 -5.06
C ARG A 133 18.30 -13.00 -6.57
N GLY A 134 19.55 -12.84 -6.98
CA GLY A 134 19.95 -12.74 -8.39
C GLY A 134 19.89 -11.33 -8.97
N ARG A 135 19.40 -10.34 -8.20
CA ARG A 135 19.26 -8.93 -8.63
C ARG A 135 20.11 -7.96 -7.82
N GLU A 136 20.91 -8.43 -6.88
CA GLU A 136 21.64 -7.58 -5.93
C GLU A 136 22.60 -6.62 -6.63
N GLN A 137 23.28 -7.09 -7.69
CA GLN A 137 24.14 -6.26 -8.51
C GLN A 137 23.34 -5.19 -9.29
N ALA A 138 22.18 -5.56 -9.83
CA ALA A 138 21.33 -4.64 -10.58
C ALA A 138 20.74 -3.57 -9.65
N ILE A 139 20.29 -3.96 -8.45
CA ILE A 139 19.80 -3.03 -7.43
C ILE A 139 20.92 -2.07 -7.02
N ALA A 140 22.12 -2.58 -6.74
CA ALA A 140 23.27 -1.74 -6.42
C ALA A 140 23.58 -0.74 -7.56
N GLY A 141 23.57 -1.20 -8.81
CA GLY A 141 23.76 -0.33 -9.99
C GLY A 141 22.70 0.76 -10.09
N MET A 142 21.42 0.40 -9.95
CA MET A 142 20.29 1.34 -9.95
C MET A 142 20.44 2.42 -8.87
N VAL A 143 20.84 2.04 -7.65
CA VAL A 143 21.02 2.98 -6.54
C VAL A 143 22.20 3.92 -6.78
N ASP A 144 23.34 3.41 -7.27
CA ASP A 144 24.49 4.26 -7.63
C ASP A 144 24.10 5.28 -8.70
N TYR A 145 23.43 4.80 -9.75
CA TYR A 145 22.94 5.61 -10.86
C TYR A 145 21.99 6.71 -10.38
N ALA A 146 20.98 6.35 -9.59
CA ALA A 146 20.01 7.29 -9.05
C ALA A 146 20.70 8.40 -8.26
N CYS A 147 21.61 8.03 -7.36
CA CYS A 147 22.38 8.99 -6.58
C CYS A 147 23.24 9.90 -7.47
N ALA A 148 23.91 9.35 -8.48
CA ALA A 148 24.74 10.11 -9.41
C ALA A 148 23.91 11.13 -10.22
N MET A 149 22.74 10.71 -10.72
CA MET A 149 21.84 11.59 -11.50
C MET A 149 21.28 12.72 -10.64
N THR A 150 20.83 12.43 -9.43
CA THR A 150 20.36 13.46 -8.49
C THR A 150 21.46 14.45 -8.15
N LEU A 151 22.68 14.00 -7.88
CA LEU A 151 23.81 14.89 -7.58
C LEU A 151 24.11 15.83 -8.76
N ARG A 152 24.23 15.29 -9.98
CA ARG A 152 24.47 16.11 -11.19
C ARG A 152 23.35 17.13 -11.42
N TYR A 153 22.10 16.73 -11.20
CA TYR A 153 20.94 17.60 -11.36
C TYR A 153 20.96 18.76 -10.35
N LEU A 154 21.18 18.46 -9.07
CA LEU A 154 21.24 19.49 -8.02
C LEU A 154 22.48 20.39 -8.15
N GLU A 155 23.63 19.86 -8.56
CA GLU A 155 24.84 20.64 -8.85
C GLU A 155 24.59 21.63 -9.99
N ARG A 156 23.87 21.21 -11.04
CA ARG A 156 23.43 22.09 -12.12
C ARG A 156 22.46 23.15 -11.63
N ALA A 157 21.44 22.76 -10.87
CA ALA A 157 20.43 23.67 -10.32
C ALA A 157 21.04 24.74 -9.40
N LEU A 158 22.03 24.37 -8.56
CA LEU A 158 22.72 25.32 -7.69
C LEU A 158 23.63 26.29 -8.45
N ARG A 159 24.28 25.83 -9.52
CA ARG A 159 25.16 26.65 -10.37
C ARG A 159 24.37 27.59 -11.28
N GLU A 160 23.24 27.13 -11.81
CA GLU A 160 22.38 27.89 -12.70
C GLU A 160 20.93 27.84 -12.18
N PRO A 161 20.58 28.62 -11.15
CA PRO A 161 19.24 28.57 -10.55
C PRO A 161 18.12 28.80 -11.58
N SER A 162 18.32 29.63 -12.60
CA SER A 162 17.33 29.88 -13.66
C SER A 162 16.84 28.60 -14.35
N CYS A 163 17.66 27.53 -14.43
CA CYS A 163 17.24 26.28 -15.03
C CYS A 163 16.32 25.44 -14.12
N PHE A 164 16.36 25.63 -12.79
CA PHE A 164 15.63 24.80 -11.83
C PHE A 164 14.12 25.09 -11.82
N THR A 165 13.42 24.64 -12.86
CA THR A 165 11.99 24.88 -13.11
C THR A 165 11.22 23.56 -13.20
N ALA A 166 9.89 23.59 -13.10
CA ALA A 166 9.08 22.38 -13.23
C ALA A 166 9.26 21.69 -14.59
N ARG A 167 9.41 22.48 -15.66
CA ARG A 167 9.67 21.97 -17.01
C ARG A 167 11.03 21.28 -17.09
N ASP A 168 12.08 21.95 -16.62
CA ASP A 168 13.44 21.41 -16.62
C ASP A 168 13.55 20.14 -15.76
N MET A 169 12.94 20.12 -14.57
CA MET A 169 12.90 18.93 -13.72
C MET A 169 12.24 17.74 -14.43
N ARG A 170 11.13 17.98 -15.14
CA ARG A 170 10.49 16.91 -15.91
C ARG A 170 11.41 16.40 -17.02
N GLU A 171 11.89 17.30 -17.88
CA GLU A 171 12.63 16.95 -19.10
C GLU A 171 14.06 16.46 -18.83
N GLN A 172 14.75 17.00 -17.83
CA GLN A 172 16.17 16.77 -17.56
C GLN A 172 16.43 15.88 -16.33
N TYR A 173 15.40 15.46 -15.60
CA TYR A 173 15.56 14.58 -14.44
C TYR A 173 14.54 13.43 -14.42
N LEU A 174 13.23 13.72 -14.39
CA LEU A 174 12.20 12.68 -14.25
C LEU A 174 12.07 11.77 -15.49
N GLU A 175 12.06 12.38 -16.68
CA GLU A 175 11.84 11.72 -17.97
C GLU A 175 13.12 11.61 -18.82
N ALA A 176 14.26 12.02 -18.25
CA ALA A 176 15.50 12.20 -18.99
C ALA A 176 15.99 10.89 -19.64
N LYS A 177 16.29 11.00 -20.94
CA LYS A 177 17.04 10.02 -21.75
C LYS A 177 18.12 10.79 -22.51
N GLY A 178 19.27 10.95 -21.87
CA GLY A 178 20.38 11.81 -22.28
C GLY A 178 20.38 13.14 -21.52
N GLY A 179 20.63 14.23 -22.24
CA GLY A 179 20.47 15.58 -21.73
C GLY A 179 21.57 16.06 -20.78
N ALA A 180 21.27 17.13 -20.03
CA ALA A 180 22.25 17.92 -19.30
C ALA A 180 22.94 17.19 -18.13
N ILE A 181 22.36 16.08 -17.66
CA ILE A 181 22.92 15.25 -16.58
C ILE A 181 23.47 13.91 -17.09
N GLY A 182 23.30 13.61 -18.38
CA GLY A 182 23.75 12.36 -19.01
C GLY A 182 23.00 11.12 -18.53
N ALA A 183 21.68 11.25 -18.31
CA ALA A 183 20.84 10.14 -17.87
C ALA A 183 20.69 9.08 -18.99
N THR A 184 20.63 7.80 -18.66
CA THR A 184 20.32 6.71 -19.61
C THR A 184 18.96 6.09 -19.32
N VAL A 185 18.59 6.05 -18.04
CA VAL A 185 17.31 5.56 -17.52
C VAL A 185 16.56 6.69 -16.82
N PRO A 186 15.28 6.95 -17.14
CA PRO A 186 14.49 7.99 -16.47
C PRO A 186 14.38 7.76 -14.96
N MET A 187 14.40 8.82 -14.14
CA MET A 187 14.17 8.67 -12.70
C MET A 187 12.77 8.15 -12.37
N ASN A 188 11.78 8.35 -13.25
CA ASN A 188 10.48 7.69 -13.12
C ASN A 188 10.62 6.15 -13.12
N ALA A 189 11.50 5.58 -13.95
CA ALA A 189 11.73 4.14 -13.97
C ALA A 189 12.42 3.64 -12.69
N VAL A 190 13.37 4.41 -12.15
CA VAL A 190 13.99 4.13 -10.84
C VAL A 190 12.96 4.15 -9.71
N MET A 191 12.05 5.14 -9.69
CA MET A 191 10.97 5.20 -8.71
C MET A 191 10.02 4.00 -8.81
N ILE A 192 9.65 3.61 -10.03
CA ILE A 192 8.84 2.42 -10.27
C ILE A 192 9.55 1.16 -9.78
N ALA A 193 10.82 0.96 -10.15
CA ALA A 193 11.59 -0.21 -9.76
C ALA A 193 11.71 -0.36 -8.24
N THR A 194 12.04 0.73 -7.55
CA THR A 194 12.13 0.76 -6.08
C THR A 194 10.79 0.45 -5.40
N PHE A 195 9.67 1.04 -5.86
CA PHE A 195 8.34 0.69 -5.34
C PHE A 195 7.93 -0.75 -5.68
N PHE A 196 8.26 -1.24 -6.88
CA PHE A 196 7.95 -2.60 -7.31
C PHE A 196 8.71 -3.62 -6.49
N LEU A 197 10.02 -3.42 -6.24
CA LEU A 197 10.82 -4.30 -5.39
C LEU A 197 10.27 -4.39 -3.95
N VAL A 198 9.77 -3.28 -3.39
CA VAL A 198 9.09 -3.30 -2.08
C VAL A 198 7.79 -4.12 -2.16
N GLY A 199 7.00 -3.93 -3.22
CA GLY A 199 5.79 -4.71 -3.47
C GLY A 199 6.06 -6.20 -3.66
N LEU A 200 7.11 -6.54 -4.40
CA LEU A 200 7.56 -7.91 -4.68
C LEU A 200 7.95 -8.63 -3.38
N ASP A 201 8.80 -8.01 -2.56
CA ASP A 201 9.21 -8.60 -1.29
C ASP A 201 8.03 -8.76 -0.32
N THR A 202 7.18 -7.73 -0.21
CA THR A 202 6.02 -7.75 0.67
C THR A 202 5.00 -8.80 0.22
N GLY A 203 4.68 -8.83 -1.07
CA GLY A 203 3.81 -9.84 -1.68
C GLY A 203 4.34 -11.25 -1.48
N HIS A 204 5.64 -11.45 -1.72
CA HIS A 204 6.26 -12.77 -1.64
C HIS A 204 6.12 -13.38 -0.25
N ARG A 205 6.37 -12.58 0.79
CA ARG A 205 6.18 -13.00 2.18
C ARG A 205 4.72 -13.22 2.53
N ILE A 206 3.81 -12.33 2.12
CA ILE A 206 2.39 -12.45 2.46
C ILE A 206 1.77 -13.69 1.81
N ILE A 207 1.99 -13.89 0.50
CA ILE A 207 1.49 -15.06 -0.22
C ILE A 207 2.09 -16.33 0.39
N GLY A 208 3.42 -16.39 0.56
CA GLY A 208 4.10 -17.55 1.12
C GLY A 208 3.81 -17.81 2.60
N TRP A 209 3.33 -16.80 3.34
CA TRP A 209 2.80 -16.97 4.70
C TRP A 209 1.42 -17.62 4.65
N PHE A 210 0.50 -17.05 3.86
CA PHE A 210 -0.85 -17.59 3.70
C PHE A 210 -0.89 -19.01 3.10
N ASP A 211 -0.02 -19.33 2.14
CA ASP A 211 0.06 -20.65 1.51
C ASP A 211 0.42 -21.78 2.49
N ARG A 212 0.93 -21.46 3.70
CA ARG A 212 1.20 -22.47 4.75
C ARG A 212 -0.05 -22.85 5.56
N HIS A 213 -1.17 -22.18 5.31
CA HIS A 213 -2.40 -22.37 6.04
C HIS A 213 -3.49 -22.95 5.13
N ASP A 214 -4.29 -23.87 5.67
CA ASP A 214 -5.51 -24.34 5.02
C ASP A 214 -6.65 -23.36 5.34
N ILE A 215 -6.79 -22.33 4.50
CA ILE A 215 -7.77 -21.25 4.66
C ILE A 215 -8.93 -21.47 3.69
N ASP A 216 -10.13 -21.60 4.25
CA ASP A 216 -11.36 -21.48 3.48
C ASP A 216 -11.62 -19.99 3.17
N TRP A 217 -11.12 -19.56 2.02
CA TRP A 217 -11.23 -18.17 1.56
C TRP A 217 -12.67 -17.71 1.31
N ASP A 218 -13.58 -18.62 0.95
CA ASP A 218 -14.98 -18.29 0.68
C ASP A 218 -15.72 -17.94 1.98
N ARG A 219 -15.27 -18.50 3.10
CA ARG A 219 -15.78 -18.23 4.46
C ARG A 219 -14.93 -17.23 5.26
N SER A 220 -13.75 -16.87 4.77
CA SER A 220 -12.84 -15.99 5.51
C SER A 220 -13.41 -14.58 5.68
N MET A 221 -13.20 -14.01 6.85
CA MET A 221 -13.50 -12.62 7.16
C MET A 221 -12.21 -11.80 7.03
N ALA A 222 -12.27 -10.62 6.41
CA ALA A 222 -11.13 -9.71 6.36
C ALA A 222 -11.51 -8.34 6.90
N LEU A 223 -10.65 -7.80 7.74
CA LEU A 223 -10.80 -6.49 8.35
C LEU A 223 -9.48 -5.72 8.27
N ILE A 224 -9.50 -4.55 7.66
CA ILE A 224 -8.35 -3.64 7.60
C ILE A 224 -8.62 -2.48 8.55
N VAL A 225 -7.80 -2.34 9.58
CA VAL A 225 -7.97 -1.35 10.65
C VAL A 225 -6.79 -0.40 10.75
N GLY A 226 -7.03 0.74 11.36
CA GLY A 226 -5.99 1.73 11.64
C GLY A 226 -5.55 2.53 10.41
N LYS A 227 -4.49 3.30 10.63
CA LYS A 227 -3.95 4.27 9.67
C LYS A 227 -2.78 3.67 8.88
N GLN A 228 -2.92 3.60 7.56
CA GLN A 228 -1.82 3.24 6.67
C GLN A 228 -1.29 4.51 5.99
N GLY A 229 -0.08 4.95 6.35
CA GLY A 229 0.53 6.14 5.75
C GLY A 229 -0.16 7.44 6.19
N ARG A 230 -0.76 8.18 5.25
CA ARG A 230 -1.47 9.44 5.55
C ARG A 230 -2.85 9.15 6.17
N PRO A 231 -3.43 10.06 6.98
CA PRO A 231 -4.75 9.83 7.60
C PRO A 231 -5.90 9.55 6.62
N THR A 232 -5.76 9.96 5.37
CA THR A 232 -6.76 9.83 4.30
C THR A 232 -6.53 8.63 3.40
N ALA A 233 -5.39 7.94 3.53
CA ALA A 233 -4.96 6.94 2.55
C ALA A 233 -5.48 5.53 2.88
N GLY A 234 -5.75 4.73 1.85
CA GLY A 234 -6.09 3.31 2.00
C GLY A 234 -7.46 3.06 2.63
N VAL A 235 -8.41 3.99 2.44
CA VAL A 235 -9.75 3.92 3.05
C VAL A 235 -10.80 3.27 2.13
N THR A 236 -10.42 2.88 0.91
CA THR A 236 -11.25 2.12 -0.04
C THR A 236 -10.50 0.89 -0.54
N TRP A 237 -11.20 -0.10 -1.11
CA TRP A 237 -10.55 -1.29 -1.66
C TRP A 237 -9.54 -0.96 -2.77
N THR A 238 -9.80 0.07 -3.57
CA THR A 238 -8.97 0.49 -4.71
C THR A 238 -7.76 1.34 -4.33
N SER A 239 -7.75 1.87 -3.10
CA SER A 239 -6.67 2.72 -2.60
C SER A 239 -5.81 2.04 -1.55
N ASN A 240 -6.10 0.77 -1.21
CA ASN A 240 -5.44 0.03 -0.14
C ASN A 240 -4.61 -1.14 -0.71
N SER A 241 -3.28 -1.02 -0.67
CA SER A 241 -2.37 -2.05 -1.18
C SER A 241 -2.38 -3.35 -0.39
N VAL A 242 -2.76 -3.31 0.90
CA VAL A 242 -2.90 -4.53 1.72
C VAL A 242 -4.16 -5.30 1.32
N CYS A 243 -5.24 -4.59 0.97
CA CYS A 243 -6.42 -5.21 0.36
C CYS A 243 -6.02 -5.97 -0.91
N ALA A 244 -5.27 -5.34 -1.83
CA ALA A 244 -4.76 -6.01 -3.02
C ALA A 244 -3.91 -7.25 -2.68
N SER A 245 -3.03 -7.12 -1.68
CA SER A 245 -2.16 -8.22 -1.24
C SER A 245 -2.93 -9.43 -0.70
N ILE A 246 -3.92 -9.20 0.17
CA ILE A 246 -4.78 -10.26 0.72
C ILE A 246 -5.59 -10.93 -0.40
N ARG A 247 -6.13 -10.14 -1.34
CA ARG A 247 -6.92 -10.66 -2.46
C ARG A 247 -6.07 -11.54 -3.38
N ALA A 248 -4.87 -11.10 -3.74
CA ALA A 248 -3.97 -11.89 -4.56
C ALA A 248 -3.48 -13.16 -3.82
N ALA A 249 -3.19 -13.08 -2.52
CA ALA A 249 -2.87 -14.26 -1.70
C ALA A 249 -4.03 -15.28 -1.65
N SER A 250 -5.28 -14.79 -1.63
CA SER A 250 -6.47 -15.64 -1.74
C SER A 250 -6.71 -16.21 -3.14
N ARG A 251 -5.85 -15.89 -4.13
CA ARG A 251 -6.06 -16.18 -5.55
C ARG A 251 -7.43 -15.68 -6.03
N TYR A 252 -7.81 -14.51 -5.51
CA TYR A 252 -9.09 -13.86 -5.77
C TYR A 252 -10.33 -14.65 -5.33
N ARG A 253 -10.17 -15.66 -4.46
CA ARG A 253 -11.29 -16.41 -3.88
C ARG A 253 -11.97 -15.66 -2.74
N LEU A 254 -11.26 -14.80 -2.00
CA LEU A 254 -11.87 -14.00 -0.94
C LEU A 254 -12.89 -13.01 -1.53
N PRO A 255 -14.20 -13.14 -1.24
CA PRO A 255 -15.21 -12.23 -1.77
C PRO A 255 -15.01 -10.81 -1.22
N LEU A 256 -15.16 -9.82 -2.09
CA LEU A 256 -14.84 -8.43 -1.76
C LEU A 256 -15.77 -7.87 -0.68
N GLU A 257 -17.03 -8.28 -0.67
CA GLU A 257 -18.02 -7.98 0.37
C GLU A 257 -17.67 -8.54 1.75
N ARG A 258 -16.68 -9.45 1.85
CA ARG A 258 -16.15 -9.96 3.12
C ARG A 258 -14.93 -9.18 3.61
N VAL A 259 -14.45 -8.21 2.84
CA VAL A 259 -13.35 -7.31 3.20
C VAL A 259 -13.91 -5.97 3.68
N LEU A 260 -13.78 -5.70 4.98
CA LEU A 260 -14.17 -4.42 5.57
C LEU A 260 -12.93 -3.55 5.81
N ILE A 261 -13.00 -2.28 5.41
CA ILE A 261 -11.97 -1.28 5.75
C ILE A 261 -12.57 -0.35 6.80
N ALA A 262 -12.02 -0.38 8.00
CA ALA A 262 -12.55 0.29 9.18
C ALA A 262 -11.47 1.21 9.81
N PRO A 263 -11.20 2.38 9.20
CA PRO A 263 -10.10 3.26 9.60
C PRO A 263 -10.30 3.89 10.99
N HIS A 264 -11.53 3.95 11.48
CA HIS A 264 -11.87 4.50 12.80
C HIS A 264 -11.75 3.49 13.94
N VAL A 265 -11.49 2.22 13.62
CA VAL A 265 -11.37 1.17 14.63
C VAL A 265 -9.95 1.22 15.19
N PRO A 266 -9.78 1.24 16.53
CA PRO A 266 -8.48 1.15 17.15
C PRO A 266 -7.73 -0.08 16.62
N SER A 267 -6.54 0.16 16.08
CA SER A 267 -5.66 -0.91 15.63
C SER A 267 -4.95 -1.52 16.84
N PRO A 268 -4.83 -2.85 16.92
CA PRO A 268 -3.88 -3.47 17.83
C PRO A 268 -2.47 -2.91 17.57
N GLU A 269 -1.78 -2.51 18.63
CA GLU A 269 -0.33 -2.28 18.60
C GLU A 269 0.34 -3.58 19.01
N LEU A 270 1.06 -4.20 18.07
CA LEU A 270 1.71 -5.49 18.30
C LEU A 270 3.20 -5.26 18.62
N PRO A 271 3.72 -5.81 19.74
CA PRO A 271 5.14 -5.77 20.04
C PRO A 271 5.99 -6.45 18.96
N ALA A 272 7.26 -6.07 18.87
CA ALA A 272 8.22 -6.72 17.97
C ALA A 272 8.57 -8.15 18.39
N ASP A 273 8.43 -8.46 19.68
CA ASP A 273 8.62 -9.82 20.21
C ASP A 273 7.46 -10.74 19.76
N PRO A 274 7.72 -11.87 19.07
CA PRO A 274 6.67 -12.72 18.51
C PRO A 274 5.71 -13.31 19.54
N GLU A 275 6.19 -13.71 20.72
CA GLU A 275 5.34 -14.30 21.75
C GLU A 275 4.40 -13.25 22.35
N GLN A 276 4.92 -12.05 22.63
CA GLN A 276 4.11 -10.93 23.08
C GLN A 276 3.15 -10.44 22.00
N ALA A 277 3.53 -10.47 20.73
CA ALA A 277 2.66 -10.14 19.60
C ALA A 277 1.45 -11.10 19.53
N VAL A 278 1.68 -12.40 19.67
CA VAL A 278 0.61 -13.42 19.70
C VAL A 278 -0.29 -13.23 20.93
N ALA A 279 0.28 -12.96 22.10
CA ALA A 279 -0.49 -12.71 23.32
C ALA A 279 -1.36 -11.45 23.19
N ALA A 280 -0.79 -10.36 22.66
CA ALA A 280 -1.52 -9.12 22.39
C ALA A 280 -2.65 -9.35 21.37
N ALA A 281 -2.36 -10.04 20.26
CA ALA A 281 -3.35 -10.36 19.23
C ALA A 281 -4.57 -11.11 19.79
N ARG A 282 -4.37 -12.10 20.67
CA ARG A 282 -5.49 -12.86 21.28
C ARG A 282 -6.52 -11.96 21.96
N ALA A 283 -6.09 -10.88 22.62
CA ALA A 283 -7.00 -9.95 23.30
C ALA A 283 -7.93 -9.20 22.34
N PHE A 284 -7.56 -9.08 21.06
CA PHE A 284 -8.29 -8.34 20.05
C PHE A 284 -9.20 -9.21 19.17
N GLU A 285 -9.10 -10.54 19.21
CA GLU A 285 -9.92 -11.41 18.34
C GLU A 285 -11.42 -11.18 18.53
N SER A 286 -11.91 -11.30 19.77
CA SER A 286 -13.32 -11.15 20.09
C SER A 286 -13.91 -9.80 19.67
N PRO A 287 -13.32 -8.64 20.04
CA PRO A 287 -13.87 -7.35 19.63
C PRO A 287 -13.83 -7.14 18.11
N LEU A 288 -12.77 -7.59 17.41
CA LEU A 288 -12.65 -7.42 15.96
C LEU A 288 -13.61 -8.34 15.19
N ARG A 289 -13.76 -9.59 15.63
CA ARG A 289 -14.75 -10.53 15.08
C ARG A 289 -16.16 -10.00 15.28
N GLN A 290 -16.47 -9.52 16.49
CA GLN A 290 -17.78 -8.95 16.79
C GLN A 290 -18.08 -7.71 15.93
N LEU A 291 -17.10 -6.84 15.73
CA LEU A 291 -17.22 -5.70 14.82
C LEU A 291 -17.56 -6.16 13.40
N TRP A 292 -16.77 -7.08 12.83
CA TRP A 292 -17.00 -7.59 11.49
C TRP A 292 -18.39 -8.22 11.36
N SER A 293 -18.76 -9.09 12.30
CA SER A 293 -20.06 -9.76 12.32
C SER A 293 -21.21 -8.77 12.43
N ARG A 294 -21.13 -7.76 13.32
CA ARG A 294 -22.17 -6.71 13.45
C ARG A 294 -22.37 -5.97 12.13
N THR A 295 -21.29 -5.55 11.48
CA THR A 295 -21.37 -4.82 10.21
C THR A 295 -21.95 -5.70 9.12
N ARG A 296 -21.46 -6.94 8.95
CA ARG A 296 -21.92 -7.84 7.89
C ARG A 296 -23.38 -8.27 8.07
N THR A 297 -23.79 -8.50 9.31
CA THR A 297 -25.16 -8.92 9.67
C THR A 297 -26.21 -7.95 9.11
N VAL A 298 -25.99 -6.64 9.26
CA VAL A 298 -26.93 -5.63 8.75
C VAL A 298 -26.96 -5.66 7.22
N SER A 299 -25.80 -5.81 6.57
CA SER A 299 -25.72 -5.93 5.11
C SER A 299 -26.41 -7.19 4.58
N ASP A 300 -26.39 -8.30 5.32
CA ASP A 300 -27.06 -9.56 4.94
C ASP A 300 -28.58 -9.51 5.04
N LEU A 301 -29.15 -8.54 5.75
CA LEU A 301 -30.59 -8.29 5.72
C LEU A 301 -31.06 -7.76 4.36
N GLY A 302 -30.17 -7.12 3.59
CA GLY A 302 -30.51 -6.53 2.29
C GLY A 302 -31.14 -7.53 1.32
N PRO A 303 -30.48 -8.64 0.97
CA PRO A 303 -31.05 -9.66 0.10
C PRO A 303 -32.37 -10.26 0.63
N LEU A 304 -32.51 -10.44 1.94
CA LEU A 304 -33.74 -10.95 2.56
C LEU A 304 -34.91 -9.96 2.42
N MET A 305 -34.64 -8.66 2.64
CA MET A 305 -35.66 -7.62 2.65
C MET A 305 -36.07 -7.15 1.26
N TYR A 306 -35.16 -7.24 0.29
CA TYR A 306 -35.31 -6.67 -1.05
C TYR A 306 -35.21 -7.73 -2.14
N ASP A 307 -35.67 -8.94 -1.86
CA ASP A 307 -35.80 -9.98 -2.88
C ASP A 307 -36.61 -9.47 -4.09
N GLY A 308 -36.17 -9.82 -5.29
CA GLY A 308 -36.71 -9.30 -6.54
C GLY A 308 -36.19 -7.93 -7.00
N TYR A 309 -35.39 -7.22 -6.20
CA TYR A 309 -34.71 -5.98 -6.61
C TYR A 309 -33.26 -6.23 -7.05
N PRO A 310 -32.64 -5.34 -7.87
CA PRO A 310 -31.24 -5.47 -8.25
C PRO A 310 -30.32 -5.50 -7.02
N ARG A 311 -29.47 -6.54 -6.92
CA ARG A 311 -28.51 -6.66 -5.82
C ARG A 311 -27.40 -5.62 -5.92
N PHE A 312 -26.92 -5.14 -4.78
CA PHE A 312 -25.61 -4.50 -4.73
C PHE A 312 -24.54 -5.54 -5.09
N ALA A 313 -23.69 -5.20 -6.06
CA ALA A 313 -22.47 -5.92 -6.35
C ALA A 313 -21.35 -4.89 -6.25
N PRO A 314 -20.36 -5.09 -5.35
CA PRO A 314 -19.20 -4.22 -5.36
C PRO A 314 -18.56 -4.36 -6.75
N ALA A 315 -18.43 -3.24 -7.47
CA ALA A 315 -17.75 -3.27 -8.75
C ALA A 315 -16.36 -3.85 -8.48
N ALA A 316 -16.05 -4.99 -9.10
CA ALA A 316 -14.66 -5.40 -9.23
C ALA A 316 -14.00 -4.19 -9.89
N ALA A 317 -13.17 -3.48 -9.14
CA ALA A 317 -12.51 -2.29 -9.63
C ALA A 317 -11.50 -2.71 -10.68
N ALA A 318 -11.98 -3.07 -11.87
CA ALA A 318 -11.15 -3.26 -13.03
C ALA A 318 -10.51 -1.91 -13.27
N HIS A 319 -9.19 -1.87 -13.11
CA HIS A 319 -8.43 -0.67 -13.37
C HIS A 319 -8.71 -0.19 -14.80
N PRO A 320 -9.05 1.09 -15.02
CA PRO A 320 -9.35 1.60 -16.34
C PRO A 320 -8.14 1.46 -17.26
N ARG A 321 -8.35 1.12 -18.53
CA ARG A 321 -7.25 1.08 -19.51
C ARG A 321 -7.07 2.47 -20.12
N LEU A 322 -5.81 2.90 -20.25
CA LEU A 322 -5.49 4.14 -20.97
C LEU A 322 -5.65 3.92 -22.48
N THR A 323 -6.20 4.92 -23.16
CA THR A 323 -6.23 5.05 -24.63
C THR A 323 -5.52 6.35 -25.02
N PRO A 324 -4.98 6.49 -26.25
CA PRO A 324 -4.30 7.71 -26.72
C PRO A 324 -5.02 9.03 -26.42
N GLU A 325 -6.35 9.00 -26.31
CA GLU A 325 -7.23 10.13 -26.04
C GLU A 325 -7.41 10.42 -24.54
N THR A 326 -6.87 9.59 -23.66
CA THR A 326 -7.01 9.73 -22.20
C THR A 326 -6.23 10.93 -21.70
N THR A 327 -6.95 11.93 -21.20
CA THR A 327 -6.39 13.16 -20.62
C THR A 327 -6.48 13.19 -19.09
N GLU A 328 -7.40 12.44 -18.51
CA GLU A 328 -7.66 12.35 -17.08
C GLU A 328 -8.06 10.94 -16.65
N VAL A 329 -7.84 10.60 -15.38
CA VAL A 329 -8.21 9.31 -14.79
C VAL A 329 -8.78 9.52 -13.39
N ALA A 330 -9.79 8.74 -13.01
CA ALA A 330 -10.42 8.79 -11.69
C ALA A 330 -9.86 7.74 -10.70
N GLU A 331 -9.24 6.69 -11.22
CA GLU A 331 -8.65 5.58 -10.46
C GLU A 331 -7.34 5.15 -11.15
N LEU A 332 -6.51 4.37 -10.45
CA LEU A 332 -5.25 3.87 -11.01
C LEU A 332 -5.51 3.08 -12.31
N PRO A 333 -4.90 3.42 -13.46
CA PRO A 333 -5.13 2.68 -14.71
C PRO A 333 -4.56 1.26 -14.67
N ALA A 334 -4.98 0.34 -15.52
CA ALA A 334 -4.42 -1.01 -15.59
C ALA A 334 -2.98 -0.94 -16.14
N ILE A 335 -2.07 -1.76 -15.59
CA ILE A 335 -0.74 -1.98 -16.17
C ILE A 335 -0.83 -3.20 -17.08
N ALA A 336 -0.58 -3.02 -18.38
CA ALA A 336 -0.68 -4.10 -19.37
C ALA A 336 0.54 -5.05 -19.37
N GLY A 337 1.68 -4.60 -18.85
CA GLY A 337 2.91 -5.37 -18.79
C GLY A 337 4.08 -4.56 -18.21
N PRO A 338 5.28 -5.16 -18.12
CA PRO A 338 6.43 -4.53 -17.47
C PRO A 338 6.97 -3.30 -18.22
N ASP A 339 6.64 -3.15 -19.51
CA ASP A 339 7.05 -2.01 -20.35
C ASP A 339 5.96 -0.94 -20.51
N ASP A 340 4.83 -1.06 -19.79
CA ASP A 340 3.72 -0.09 -19.85
C ASP A 340 4.03 1.17 -19.03
N TRP A 341 5.04 1.90 -19.49
CA TRP A 341 5.52 3.13 -18.86
C TRP A 341 4.46 4.22 -18.81
N TRP A 342 3.49 4.20 -19.74
CA TRP A 342 2.44 5.19 -19.74
C TRP A 342 1.47 4.97 -18.57
N ALA A 343 1.02 3.73 -18.35
CA ALA A 343 0.22 3.41 -17.17
C ALA A 343 1.00 3.66 -15.87
N MET A 344 2.25 3.20 -15.79
CA MET A 344 3.07 3.34 -14.57
C MET A 344 3.36 4.80 -14.22
N ASN A 345 3.73 5.64 -15.18
CA ASN A 345 3.95 7.07 -14.95
C ASN A 345 2.64 7.79 -14.59
N THR A 346 1.52 7.41 -15.21
CA THR A 346 0.20 7.94 -14.86
C THR A 346 -0.17 7.55 -13.43
N ARG A 347 0.10 6.31 -13.00
CA ARG A 347 -0.10 5.86 -11.61
C ARG A 347 0.79 6.62 -10.63
N LEU A 348 2.06 6.87 -10.95
CA LEU A 348 2.93 7.73 -10.12
C LEU A 348 2.31 9.12 -9.88
N ARG A 349 1.73 9.71 -10.92
CA ARG A 349 1.02 10.99 -10.80
C ARG A 349 -0.21 10.86 -9.91
N VAL A 350 -1.06 9.85 -10.16
CA VAL A 350 -2.28 9.62 -9.37
C VAL A 350 -1.97 9.44 -7.88
N VAL A 351 -0.95 8.65 -7.52
CA VAL A 351 -0.62 8.44 -6.08
C VAL A 351 -0.04 9.68 -5.39
N LEU A 352 0.43 10.67 -6.15
CA LEU A 352 0.87 11.96 -5.63
C LEU A 352 -0.29 12.96 -5.50
N GLU A 353 -1.21 12.96 -6.47
CA GLU A 353 -2.35 13.89 -6.55
C GLU A 353 -3.54 13.46 -5.69
N ASP A 354 -3.87 12.17 -5.65
CA ASP A 354 -5.02 11.64 -4.90
C ASP A 354 -4.65 11.35 -3.43
N PRO A 355 -5.19 12.11 -2.46
CA PRO A 355 -4.87 11.92 -1.04
C PRO A 355 -5.38 10.59 -0.47
N ARG A 356 -6.24 9.86 -1.21
CA ARG A 356 -6.68 8.51 -0.84
C ARG A 356 -5.59 7.46 -1.07
N GLN A 357 -4.58 7.75 -1.89
CA GLN A 357 -3.59 6.76 -2.31
C GLN A 357 -2.37 6.70 -1.38
N LEU A 358 -1.76 5.52 -1.33
CA LEU A 358 -0.40 5.31 -0.82
C LEU A 358 0.59 5.49 -1.98
N LEU A 359 1.77 6.06 -1.72
CA LEU A 359 2.81 6.23 -2.77
C LEU A 359 3.20 4.90 -3.42
N SER A 360 3.40 3.85 -2.62
CA SER A 360 3.69 2.50 -3.13
C SER A 360 2.52 1.86 -3.86
N GLY A 361 1.31 2.42 -3.75
CA GLY A 361 0.11 1.94 -4.43
C GLY A 361 0.20 2.02 -5.96
N CYS A 362 1.17 2.75 -6.53
CA CYS A 362 1.32 2.87 -7.98
C CYS A 362 1.68 1.53 -8.65
N VAL A 363 2.29 0.58 -7.94
CA VAL A 363 2.67 -0.73 -8.51
C VAL A 363 2.49 -1.91 -7.56
N ALA A 364 2.06 -1.69 -6.31
CA ALA A 364 1.95 -2.76 -5.32
C ALA A 364 0.96 -3.86 -5.74
N ASP A 365 -0.21 -3.49 -6.27
CA ASP A 365 -1.18 -4.43 -6.85
C ASP A 365 -0.55 -5.27 -7.97
N TYR A 366 0.11 -4.61 -8.91
CA TYR A 366 0.73 -5.26 -10.06
C TYR A 366 1.88 -6.20 -9.64
N ALA A 367 2.72 -5.80 -8.69
CA ALA A 367 3.80 -6.65 -8.19
C ALA A 367 3.27 -7.95 -7.54
N VAL A 368 2.20 -7.85 -6.75
CA VAL A 368 1.60 -9.02 -6.11
C VAL A 368 0.87 -9.90 -7.13
N ASP A 369 0.24 -9.31 -8.16
CA ASP A 369 -0.36 -10.06 -9.27
C ASP A 369 0.68 -10.83 -10.08
N GLN A 370 1.85 -10.23 -10.35
CA GLN A 370 2.93 -10.94 -11.03
C GLN A 370 3.45 -12.12 -10.21
N LEU A 371 3.55 -11.98 -8.88
CA LEU A 371 3.90 -13.10 -8.01
C LEU A 371 2.86 -14.20 -8.05
N GLN A 372 1.58 -13.86 -7.91
CA GLN A 372 0.49 -14.83 -7.97
C GLN A 372 0.50 -15.60 -9.30
N ALA A 373 0.72 -14.90 -10.42
CA ALA A 373 0.78 -15.47 -11.76
C ALA A 373 2.03 -16.36 -12.00
N HIS A 374 3.03 -16.29 -11.10
CA HIS A 374 4.28 -17.03 -11.18
C HIS A 374 4.51 -17.92 -9.96
N ASP A 375 3.43 -18.42 -9.36
CA ASP A 375 3.49 -19.39 -8.24
C ASP A 375 4.30 -18.87 -7.04
N ASN A 376 4.24 -17.56 -6.83
CA ASN A 376 4.99 -16.83 -5.81
C ASN A 376 6.52 -16.96 -5.93
N ASP A 377 7.05 -17.19 -7.13
CA ASP A 377 8.49 -17.25 -7.42
C ASP A 377 9.01 -15.88 -7.89
N PRO A 378 9.76 -15.13 -7.03
CA PRO A 378 10.27 -13.82 -7.40
C PRO A 378 11.31 -13.84 -8.54
N ALA A 379 11.97 -14.97 -8.79
CA ALA A 379 12.96 -15.08 -9.86
C ALA A 379 12.31 -15.07 -11.26
N ARG A 380 11.02 -15.43 -11.34
CA ARG A 380 10.25 -15.45 -12.60
C ARG A 380 9.55 -14.13 -12.91
N VAL A 381 9.41 -13.25 -11.93
CA VAL A 381 8.78 -11.93 -12.08
C VAL A 381 9.76 -10.95 -12.73
N VAL A 382 9.35 -10.22 -13.77
CA VAL A 382 10.13 -9.10 -14.32
C VAL A 382 9.92 -7.86 -13.45
N VAL A 383 10.99 -7.22 -13.01
CA VAL A 383 10.95 -5.96 -12.25
C VAL A 383 11.03 -4.77 -13.23
N PRO A 384 9.93 -4.01 -13.44
CA PRO A 384 9.92 -2.86 -14.33
C PRO A 384 10.93 -1.80 -13.89
N GLY A 385 11.74 -1.32 -14.84
CA GLY A 385 12.78 -0.34 -14.55
C GLY A 385 13.98 -0.91 -13.80
N LEU A 386 14.15 -2.22 -13.70
CA LEU A 386 15.38 -2.83 -13.16
C LEU A 386 15.91 -3.88 -14.12
N ASP A 387 15.09 -4.88 -14.40
CA ASP A 387 15.45 -5.97 -15.29
C ASP A 387 15.55 -5.42 -16.73
N GLY A 388 16.65 -5.74 -17.42
CA GLY A 388 16.92 -5.24 -18.78
C GLY A 388 17.43 -3.80 -18.86
N CYS A 389 17.61 -3.10 -17.73
CA CYS A 389 18.18 -1.75 -17.69
C CYS A 389 19.70 -1.78 -17.51
N ALA A 390 20.42 -0.89 -18.22
CA ALA A 390 21.84 -0.66 -18.05
C ALA A 390 22.05 0.66 -17.27
N TYR A 391 22.48 0.51 -16.02
CA TYR A 391 22.69 1.60 -15.05
C TYR A 391 24.12 2.07 -14.99
#